data_AF-A0A349NIT4-F1
#
_entry.id   AF-A0A349NIT4-F1
#
_cell.length_a   1.000
_cell.length_b   1.000
_cell.length_c   1.000
_cell.angle_alpha   90.00
_cell.angle_beta   90.00
_cell.angle_gamma   90.00
#
_symmetry.space_group_name_H-M   'P 1'
#
loop_
_entity.id
_entity.type
_entity.pdbx_description
1 polymer ?
#
loop_
_entity_poly.entity_id
_entity_poly.type
_entity_poly.pdbx_seq_one_letter_code
_entity_poly.pdbx_strand_id
1 'polypeptide(L)'
;IIITDDSRSHTKLKDCFKEVYPIKPPLEQASKTLPWVYTAISNAKSLLLDMYHGIKDKFLQSYLDEFFWKFNRRSFGDRLFDRLVVAAVSYRPMFQHRTYD
;
A
#
# COMPACT_ATOMS: atom_id res chain seq x y z
N ILE A 1 -18.53 5.63 -0.38
CA ILE A 1 -18.68 4.95 -1.68
C ILE A 1 -17.31 4.53 -2.15
N ILE A 2 -17.08 3.25 -2.41
CA ILE A 2 -15.82 2.74 -2.97
C ILE A 2 -16.11 1.95 -4.25
N ILE A 3 -15.28 2.15 -5.26
CA ILE A 3 -15.31 1.39 -6.52
C ILE A 3 -14.25 0.30 -6.41
N THR A 4 -14.60 -0.94 -6.74
CA THR A 4 -13.69 -2.09 -6.66
C THR A 4 -13.65 -2.85 -7.98
N ASP A 5 -12.62 -3.66 -8.18
CA ASP A 5 -12.44 -4.55 -9.34
C ASP A 5 -13.21 -5.88 -9.21
N ASP A 6 -14.07 -6.01 -8.19
CA ASP A 6 -14.77 -7.25 -7.81
C ASP A 6 -13.83 -8.41 -7.42
N SER A 7 -12.61 -8.11 -6.97
CA SER A 7 -11.67 -9.14 -6.49
C SER A 7 -12.18 -9.86 -5.24
N ARG A 8 -12.02 -11.19 -5.21
CA ARG A 8 -12.37 -12.04 -4.06
C ARG A 8 -11.37 -11.95 -2.91
N SER A 9 -10.21 -11.33 -3.13
CA SER A 9 -9.15 -11.22 -2.11
C SER A 9 -9.52 -10.32 -0.94
N HIS A 10 -10.48 -9.41 -1.11
CA HIS A 10 -10.84 -8.40 -0.12
C HIS A 10 -12.30 -8.52 0.36
N THR A 11 -12.61 -9.61 1.06
CA THR A 11 -13.96 -9.93 1.53
C THR A 11 -14.52 -8.95 2.58
N LYS A 12 -13.63 -8.36 3.39
CA LYS A 12 -13.99 -7.46 4.51
C LYS A 12 -14.30 -6.01 4.10
N LEU A 13 -14.23 -5.67 2.80
CA LEU A 13 -14.49 -4.29 2.35
C LEU A 13 -15.92 -3.84 2.64
N LYS A 14 -16.88 -4.77 2.62
CA LYS A 14 -18.29 -4.51 2.92
C LYS A 14 -18.51 -4.09 4.38
N ASP A 15 -17.62 -4.49 5.28
CA ASP A 15 -17.71 -4.14 6.70
C ASP A 15 -17.17 -2.73 6.97
N CYS A 16 -16.21 -2.28 6.15
CA CYS A 16 -15.55 -0.98 6.30
C CYS A 16 -16.26 0.18 5.58
N PHE A 17 -17.02 -0.11 4.52
CA PHE A 17 -17.63 0.91 3.67
C PHE A 17 -19.13 0.66 3.47
N LYS A 18 -19.93 1.72 3.63
CA LYS A 18 -21.39 1.68 3.48
C LYS A 18 -21.85 1.24 2.08
N GLU A 19 -21.10 1.64 1.05
CA GLU A 19 -21.45 1.38 -0.35
C GLU A 19 -20.20 0.95 -1.13
N VAL A 20 -20.26 -0.26 -1.67
CA VAL A 20 -19.20 -0.90 -2.47
C VAL A 20 -19.77 -1.23 -3.85
N TYR A 21 -19.21 -0.63 -4.89
CA TYR A 21 -19.62 -0.84 -6.27
C TYR A 21 -18.55 -1.64 -7.02
N PRO A 22 -18.77 -2.95 -7.25
CA PRO A 22 -17.89 -3.74 -8.07
C PRO A 22 -18.06 -3.37 -9.55
N ILE A 23 -16.96 -3.05 -10.22
CA ILE A 23 -16.90 -2.81 -11.65
C ILE A 23 -15.86 -3.76 -12.23
N LYS A 24 -16.23 -4.49 -13.29
CA LYS A 24 -15.29 -5.25 -14.13
C LYS A 24 -15.06 -4.48 -15.42
N PRO A 25 -14.15 -3.50 -15.44
CA PRO A 25 -13.87 -2.77 -16.65
C PRO A 25 -13.17 -3.70 -17.65
N PRO A 26 -13.41 -3.53 -18.96
CA PRO A 26 -12.53 -4.07 -19.99
C PRO A 26 -11.09 -3.64 -19.72
N LEU A 27 -10.10 -4.47 -20.10
CA LEU A 27 -8.68 -4.24 -19.80
C LEU A 27 -8.20 -2.83 -20.22
N GLU A 28 -8.65 -2.36 -21.38
CA GLU A 28 -8.33 -1.04 -21.94
C GLU A 28 -8.88 0.14 -21.11
N GLN A 29 -9.91 -0.10 -20.31
CA GLN A 29 -10.59 0.91 -19.50
C GLN A 29 -10.29 0.78 -18.01
N ALA A 30 -9.55 -0.24 -17.60
CA ALA A 30 -9.22 -0.48 -16.20
C ALA A 30 -8.45 0.70 -15.58
N SER A 31 -7.51 1.29 -16.31
CA SER A 31 -6.75 2.46 -15.88
C SER A 31 -7.61 3.72 -15.73
N LYS A 32 -8.69 3.85 -16.52
CA LYS A 32 -9.65 4.96 -16.42
C LYS A 32 -10.64 4.76 -15.27
N THR A 33 -11.01 3.52 -15.01
CA THR A 33 -12.02 3.15 -13.99
C THR A 33 -11.43 3.21 -12.58
N LEU A 34 -10.17 2.79 -12.42
CA LEU A 34 -9.45 2.75 -11.14
C LEU A 34 -8.13 3.53 -11.21
N PRO A 35 -8.16 4.85 -11.47
CA PRO A 35 -6.96 5.63 -11.75
C PRO A 35 -6.00 5.64 -10.57
N TRP A 36 -6.51 5.82 -9.35
CA TRP A 36 -5.70 5.87 -8.13
C TRP A 36 -5.00 4.54 -7.82
N VAL A 37 -5.65 3.40 -8.11
CA VAL A 37 -5.06 2.07 -7.93
C VAL A 37 -3.90 1.91 -8.91
N TYR A 38 -4.10 2.25 -10.18
CA TYR A 38 -3.07 2.15 -11.20
C TYR A 38 -1.87 3.07 -10.89
N THR A 39 -2.12 4.31 -10.47
CA THR A 39 -1.09 5.25 -10.03
C THR A 39 -0.33 4.74 -8.81
N ALA A 40 -1.01 4.18 -7.80
CA ALA A 40 -0.35 3.61 -6.63
C ALA A 40 0.55 2.43 -7.00
N ILE A 41 0.07 1.50 -7.84
CA ILE A 41 0.86 0.36 -8.34
C ILE A 41 2.07 0.83 -9.16
N SER A 42 1.88 1.79 -10.06
CA SER A 42 2.97 2.35 -10.86
C SER A 42 4.05 2.98 -9.97
N ASN A 43 3.65 3.79 -8.99
CA ASN A 43 4.58 4.41 -8.05
C ASN A 43 5.30 3.39 -7.17
N ALA A 44 4.61 2.33 -6.74
CA ALA A 44 5.23 1.25 -5.98
C ALA A 44 6.30 0.54 -6.81
N LYS A 45 6.01 0.20 -8.07
CA LYS A 45 6.97 -0.42 -8.98
C LYS A 45 8.21 0.44 -9.17
N SER A 46 8.03 1.73 -9.46
CA SER A 46 9.15 2.67 -9.63
C SER A 46 10.00 2.76 -8.37
N LEU A 47 9.38 2.93 -7.18
CA LEU A 47 10.13 2.99 -5.92
C LEU A 47 10.94 1.71 -5.67
N LEU A 48 10.36 0.54 -5.94
CA LEU A 48 11.03 -0.73 -5.72
C LEU A 48 12.22 -0.91 -6.67
N LEU A 49 12.05 -0.54 -7.94
CA LEU A 49 13.11 -0.58 -8.96
C LEU A 49 14.26 0.40 -8.64
N ASP A 50 13.92 1.61 -8.20
CA ASP A 50 14.91 2.68 -7.97
C ASP A 50 15.71 2.44 -6.68
N MET A 51 15.08 1.91 -5.64
CA MET A 51 15.67 1.83 -4.30
C MET A 51 16.40 0.52 -4.03
N TYR A 52 15.97 -0.58 -4.67
CA TYR A 52 16.44 -1.92 -4.34
C TYR A 52 17.09 -2.58 -5.56
N HIS A 53 18.34 -3.02 -5.42
CA HIS A 53 19.06 -3.78 -6.45
C HIS A 53 18.62 -5.25 -6.59
N GLY A 54 17.42 -5.58 -6.08
CA GLY A 54 16.84 -6.91 -6.07
C GLY A 54 15.74 -7.03 -5.03
N ILE A 55 14.58 -7.53 -5.43
CA ILE A 55 13.45 -7.77 -4.54
C ILE A 55 13.52 -9.22 -4.07
N LYS A 56 13.76 -9.42 -2.76
CA LYS A 56 13.66 -10.75 -2.14
C LYS A 56 12.26 -10.94 -1.57
N ASP A 57 11.58 -12.04 -1.92
CA ASP A 57 10.21 -12.35 -1.45
C ASP A 57 10.07 -12.32 0.09
N LYS A 58 11.13 -12.74 0.81
CA LYS A 58 11.17 -12.72 2.29
C LYS A 58 10.99 -11.34 2.91
N PHE A 59 11.20 -10.26 2.14
CA PHE A 59 11.07 -8.88 2.60
C PHE A 59 9.95 -8.12 1.89
N LEU A 60 9.12 -8.79 1.07
CA LEU A 60 8.09 -8.13 0.27
C LEU A 60 7.14 -7.26 1.11
N GLN A 61 6.69 -7.78 2.26
CA GLN A 61 5.83 -7.01 3.16
C GLN A 61 6.54 -5.76 3.69
N SER A 62 7.81 -5.86 4.09
CA SER A 62 8.59 -4.70 4.57
C SER A 62 8.75 -3.63 3.49
N TYR A 63 8.98 -4.05 2.24
CA TYR A 63 9.05 -3.12 1.11
C TYR A 63 7.72 -2.40 0.87
N LEU A 64 6.61 -3.14 0.94
CA LEU A 64 5.27 -2.57 0.80
C LEU A 64 4.91 -1.64 1.96
N ASP A 65 5.25 -2.01 3.20
CA ASP A 65 5.02 -1.18 4.38
C ASP A 65 5.78 0.14 4.27
N GLU A 66 7.03 0.10 3.80
CA GLU A 66 7.82 1.31 3.54
C GLU A 66 7.17 2.18 2.44
N PHE A 67 6.75 1.56 1.33
CA PHE A 67 6.04 2.27 0.26
C PHE A 67 4.78 2.97 0.79
N PHE A 68 3.93 2.26 1.52
CA PHE A 68 2.69 2.82 2.08
C PHE A 68 2.98 3.92 3.10
N TRP A 69 4.02 3.78 3.91
CA TRP A 69 4.44 4.83 4.83
C TRP A 69 4.83 6.10 4.07
N LYS A 70 5.67 6.00 3.03
CA LYS A 70 6.08 7.17 2.21
C LYS A 70 4.90 7.76 1.43
N PHE A 71 4.01 6.92 0.91
CA PHE A 71 2.83 7.35 0.17
C PHE A 71 1.87 8.14 1.08
N ASN A 72 1.55 7.60 2.26
CA ASN A 72 0.64 8.23 3.22
C ASN A 72 1.25 9.51 3.81
N ARG A 73 2.57 9.52 4.06
CA ARG A 73 3.32 10.66 4.61
C ARG A 73 3.12 11.96 3.82
N ARG A 74 2.95 11.89 2.50
CA ARG A 74 2.73 13.08 1.65
C ARG A 74 1.46 13.85 2.02
N SER A 75 0.46 13.17 2.56
CA SER A 75 -0.84 13.76 2.90
C SER A 75 -0.99 14.11 4.38
N PHE A 76 0.05 13.94 5.20
CA PHE A 76 -0.06 14.12 6.66
C PHE A 76 0.08 15.58 7.12
N GLY A 77 0.69 16.46 6.33
CA GLY A 77 0.85 17.86 6.68
C GLY A 77 1.58 18.06 8.02
N ASP A 78 0.98 18.84 8.91
CA ASP A 78 1.44 19.15 10.27
C ASP A 78 1.42 17.94 11.21
N ARG A 79 0.55 16.96 10.97
CA ARG A 79 0.40 15.74 11.82
C ARG A 79 1.53 14.72 11.67
N LEU A 80 2.54 15.06 10.89
CA LEU A 80 3.63 14.15 10.55
C LEU A 80 4.46 13.76 11.77
N PHE A 81 4.75 14.74 12.63
CA PHE A 81 5.51 14.53 13.85
C PHE A 81 4.76 13.60 14.82
N ASP A 82 3.49 13.92 15.11
CA ASP A 82 2.67 13.12 16.04
C ASP A 82 2.53 11.66 15.58
N ARG A 83 2.31 11.44 14.28
CA ARG A 83 2.23 10.09 13.73
C ARG A 83 3.55 9.33 13.81
N LEU A 84 4.68 10.02 13.65
CA LEU A 84 6.00 9.41 13.83
C LEU A 84 6.21 8.98 15.28
N VAL A 85 5.85 9.83 16.26
CA VAL A 85 5.94 9.52 17.68
C VAL A 85 5.08 8.31 18.03
N VAL A 86 3.82 8.26 17.56
CA VAL A 86 2.93 7.12 17.77
C VAL A 86 3.53 5.84 17.18
N ALA A 87 4.05 5.88 15.95
CA ALA A 87 4.67 4.73 15.31
C ALA A 87 5.90 4.22 16.09
N ALA A 88 6.76 5.13 16.55
CA ALA A 88 7.96 4.80 17.31
C ALA A 88 7.63 4.14 18.66
N VAL A 89 6.65 4.67 19.39
CA VAL A 89 6.24 4.14 20.71
C VAL A 89 5.42 2.85 20.58
N SER A 90 4.64 2.71 19.51
CA SER A 90 3.82 1.50 19.27
C SER A 90 4.60 0.34 18.67
N TYR A 91 5.78 0.60 18.09
CA TYR A 91 6.59 -0.41 17.45
C TYR A 91 7.15 -1.38 18.49
N ARG A 92 6.76 -2.65 18.38
CA ARG A 92 7.41 -3.73 19.13
C ARG A 92 8.59 -4.24 18.33
N PRO A 93 9.83 -4.10 18.80
CA PRO A 93 11.00 -4.59 18.10
C PRO A 93 10.92 -6.11 17.93
N MET A 94 10.65 -6.55 16.70
CA MET A 94 10.82 -7.95 16.26
C MET A 94 12.22 -8.11 15.63
N PHE A 95 13.26 -7.71 16.35
CA PHE A 95 14.64 -7.98 15.91
C PHE A 95 15.01 -9.41 16.31
N GLN A 96 14.52 -10.39 15.55
CA GLN A 96 15.42 -11.48 15.19
C GLN A 96 16.24 -10.93 14.02
N HIS A 97 17.56 -10.98 14.12
CA HIS A 97 18.47 -10.59 13.06
C HIS A 97 18.15 -11.41 11.80
N ARG A 98 17.28 -10.89 10.93
CA ARG A 98 16.98 -11.50 9.63
C ARG A 98 18.18 -11.19 8.74
N THR A 99 19.17 -12.08 8.76
CA THR A 99 20.31 -12.04 7.86
C THR A 99 19.83 -12.01 6.41
N TYR A 100 20.53 -11.22 5.59
CA TYR A 100 20.30 -11.12 4.16
C TYR A 100 20.88 -12.33 3.41
N ASP A 101 20.74 -13.54 3.94
CA ASP A 101 21.13 -14.76 3.24
C ASP A 101 20.37 -14.88 1.90
#